data_AF-A0A7Y1ZF33-F1
#
_entry.id   AF-A0A7Y1ZF33-F1
#
_cell.length_a   1.000
_cell.length_b   1.000
_cell.length_c   1.000
_cell.angle_alpha   90.00
_cell.angle_beta   90.00
_cell.angle_gamma   90.00
#
_symmetry.space_group_name_H-M   'P 1'
#
loop_
_entity.id
_entity.type
_entity.pdbx_description
1 polymer ?
#
loop_
_entity_poly.entity_id
_entity_poly.type
_entity_poly.pdbx_seq_one_letter_code
_entity_poly.pdbx_strand_id
1 'polypeptide(L)' 'MAEIKFSPEERDAICRKVQLYFQEELEQEIGQFDAGFLLDFFA' A
#
# COMPACT_ATOMS: atom_id res chain seq x y z
N MET A 1 -10.45 -3.24 -17.02
CA MET A 1 -10.65 -2.95 -15.59
C MET A 1 -10.26 -1.50 -15.42
N ALA A 2 -11.07 -0.68 -14.73
CA ALA A 2 -10.84 0.76 -14.66
C ALA A 2 -9.48 1.01 -13.99
N GLU A 3 -8.56 1.71 -14.66
CA GLU A 3 -7.31 2.19 -14.05
C GLU A 3 -7.70 3.09 -12.88
N ILE A 4 -7.65 2.56 -11.66
CA ILE A 4 -7.83 3.38 -10.46
C ILE A 4 -6.54 4.20 -10.32
N LYS A 5 -6.53 5.38 -10.93
CA LYS A 5 -5.44 6.34 -10.78
C LYS A 5 -5.57 7.05 -9.45
N PHE A 6 -4.91 6.51 -8.44
CA PHE A 6 -4.72 7.20 -7.16
C PHE A 6 -3.84 8.43 -7.36
N SER A 7 -4.21 9.53 -6.72
CA SER A 7 -3.33 10.69 -6.58
C SER A 7 -2.10 10.31 -5.75
N PRO A 8 -0.95 11.00 -5.88
CA PRO A 8 0.25 10.70 -5.09
C PRO A 8 -0.02 10.65 -3.58
N GLU A 9 -0.83 11.59 -3.08
CA GLU A 9 -1.24 11.65 -1.67
C GLU A 9 -2.10 10.46 -1.24
N GLU A 10 -3.01 10.01 -2.09
CA GLU A 10 -3.85 8.84 -1.83
C GLU A 10 -3.02 7.56 -1.82
N ARG A 11 -2.07 7.45 -2.76
CA ARG A 11 -1.15 6.33 -2.87
C ARG A 11 -0.28 6.21 -1.61
N ASP A 12 0.26 7.33 -1.12
CA ASP A 12 1.03 7.38 0.13
C ASP A 12 0.18 6.99 1.34
N ALA A 13 -1.04 7.51 1.43
CA ALA A 13 -1.97 7.19 2.51
C ALA A 13 -2.33 5.70 2.54
N ILE A 14 -2.55 5.09 1.38
CA ILE A 14 -2.84 3.66 1.26
C ILE A 14 -1.60 2.83 1.61
N CYS A 15 -0.42 3.19 1.09
CA CYS A 15 0.83 2.50 1.42
C CYS A 15 1.04 2.45 2.94
N ARG A 16 0.84 3.58 3.64
CA ARG A 16 0.94 3.64 5.10
C ARG A 16 -0.04 2.72 5.82
N LYS A 17 -1.28 2.62 5.33
CA LYS A 17 -2.28 1.71 5.91
C LYS A 17 -1.90 0.25 5.71
N VAL A 18 -1.38 -0.10 4.54
CA VAL A 18 -0.89 -1.47 4.26
C VAL A 18 0.29 -1.80 5.16
N GLN A 19 1.24 -0.89 5.33
CA GLN A 19 2.35 -1.07 6.27
C GLN A 19 1.87 -1.32 7.70
N LEU A 20 0.94 -0.50 8.19
CA LEU A 20 0.38 -0.66 9.53
C LEU A 20 -0.33 -2.01 9.69
N TYR A 21 -1.14 -2.41 8.71
CA TYR A 21 -1.83 -3.70 8.74
C TYR A 21 -0.85 -4.88 8.81
N PHE A 22 0.23 -4.84 8.01
CA PHE A 22 1.26 -5.88 8.06
C PHE A 22 1.96 -5.93 9.41
N GLN A 23 2.22 -4.77 10.02
CA GLN A 23 2.84 -4.70 11.33
C GLN A 23 1.92 -5.21 12.44
N GLU A 24 0.64 -4.81 12.44
CA GLU A 24 -0.31 -5.12 13.52
C GLU A 24 -0.87 -6.54 13.43
N GLU A 25 -1.18 -7.02 12.21
CA GLU A 25 -1.90 -8.29 12.00
C GLU A 25 -0.99 -9.44 11.58
N LEU A 26 0.14 -9.13 10.91
CA LEU A 26 1.09 -10.13 10.40
C LEU A 26 2.42 -10.12 11.16
N GLU A 27 2.62 -9.18 12.09
CA GLU A 27 3.90 -8.95 12.79
C GLU A 27 5.09 -8.77 11.82
N GLN A 28 4.82 -8.21 10.64
CA GLN A 28 5.80 -8.01 9.58
C GLN A 28 5.95 -6.53 9.27
N GLU A 29 7.18 -6.03 9.27
CA GLU A 29 7.48 -4.70 8.79
C GLU A 29 7.77 -4.76 7.29
N ILE A 30 7.06 -3.96 6.49
CA ILE A 30 7.26 -3.84 5.05
C ILE A 30 7.62 -2.40 4.67
N GLY A 31 8.47 -2.25 3.66
CA GLY A 31 8.88 -0.93 3.18
C GLY A 31 7.78 -0.21 2.41
N GLN A 32 7.94 1.10 2.22
CA GLN A 32 7.03 1.92 1.43
C GLN A 32 7.02 1.47 -0.04
N PHE A 33 8.15 0.95 -0.53
CA PHE A 33 8.26 0.34 -1.85
C PHE A 33 7.44 -0.96 -1.95
N ASP A 34 7.53 -1.84 -0.95
CA ASP A 34 6.77 -3.10 -0.92
C ASP A 34 5.26 -2.83 -0.85
N ALA A 35 4.85 -1.90 0.00
CA ALA A 35 3.45 -1.46 0.09
C ALA A 35 2.96 -0.81 -1.22
N GLY A 36 3.81 -0.03 -1.88
CA GLY A 36 3.53 0.56 -3.19
C GLY A 36 3.40 -0.49 -4.29
N PHE A 37 4.25 -1.51 -4.27
CA PHE A 37 4.18 -2.63 -5.21
C PHE A 37 2.89 -3.45 -5.01
N LEU A 38 2.51 -3.73 -3.76
CA LEU A 38 1.24 -4.41 -3.47
C LEU A 38 0.05 -3.59 -3.97
N LEU A 39 0.08 -2.27 -3.77
CA LEU A 39 -0.95 -1.38 -4.29
C LEU A 39 -1.02 -1.40 -5.82
N ASP A 40 0.12 -1.36 -6.50
CA ASP A 40 0.21 -1.48 -7.97
C ASP A 40 -0.20 -2.88 -8.48
N PHE A 41 -0.06 -3.94 -7.66
CA PHE A 41 -0.45 -5.30 -8.02
C PHE A 41 -1.97 -5.51 -7.93
N PHE A 42 -2.66 -4.84 -6.99
CA PHE A 42 -4.11 -4.98 -6.80
C PHE A 42 -4.94 -4.00 -7.64
N ALA A 43 -4.38 -2.88 -8.09
CA ALA A 43 -5.05 -1.84 -8.89
C ALA A 43 -5.09 -2.16 -10.39
#